data_AF-A0A380E187-F1
#
_entry.id   AF-A0A380E187-F1
#
_cell.length_a   1.000
_cell.length_b   1.000
_cell.length_c   1.000
_cell.angle_alpha   90.00
_cell.angle_beta   90.00
_cell.angle_gamma   90.00
#
_symmetry.space_group_name_H-M   'P 1'
#
loop_
_entity.id
_entity.type
_entity.pdbx_description
1 polymer ?
#
loop_
_entity_poly.entity_id
_entity_poly.type
_entity_poly.pdbx_seq_one_letter_code
_entity_poly.pdbx_strand_id
1 'polypeptide(L)'
;MGGVSILLFGIIAASGLRMLVESKVDFANNRNLVIASVILVVGIGNLVFNLKEIGINLQIEGMALAALSGIILNLILPKEKKQNN
;
A
#
# COMPACT_ATOMS: atom_id res chain seq x y z
N MET A 1 -19.18 -18.68 11.48
CA MET A 1 -18.80 -17.86 10.30
C MET A 1 -17.63 -16.91 10.61
N GLY A 2 -17.65 -16.11 11.69
CA GLY A 2 -16.61 -15.10 11.95
C GLY A 2 -15.16 -15.61 12.05
N GLY A 3 -14.91 -16.76 12.69
CA GLY A 3 -13.55 -17.30 12.83
C GLY A 3 -12.88 -17.67 11.50
N VAL A 4 -13.65 -18.23 10.55
CA VAL A 4 -13.16 -18.57 9.22
C VAL A 4 -12.82 -17.31 8.43
N SER A 5 -13.65 -16.26 8.51
CA SER A 5 -13.38 -14.98 7.86
C SER A 5 -12.10 -14.31 8.36
N ILE A 6 -11.84 -14.34 9.68
CA ILE A 6 -10.61 -13.81 10.25
C ILE A 6 -9.38 -14.55 9.70
N LEU A 7 -9.45 -15.88 9.62
CA LEU A 7 -8.36 -16.68 9.03
C LEU A 7 -8.18 -16.39 7.55
N LEU A 8 -9.26 -16.28 6.77
CA LEU A 8 -9.19 -15.97 5.34
C LEU A 8 -8.53 -14.61 5.08
N PHE A 9 -8.99 -13.55 5.75
CA PHE A 9 -8.38 -12.23 5.61
C PHE A 9 -6.94 -12.20 6.16
N GLY A 10 -6.67 -12.92 7.25
CA GLY A 10 -5.32 -13.06 7.80
C GLY A 10 -4.34 -13.74 6.84
N ILE A 11 -4.77 -14.79 6.14
CA ILE A 11 -3.95 -15.48 5.13
C ILE A 11 -3.67 -14.55 3.94
N ILE A 12 -4.66 -13.78 3.48
CA ILE A 12 -4.46 -12.80 2.40
C ILE A 12 -3.41 -11.77 2.81
N ALA A 13 -3.53 -11.16 3.99
CA ALA A 13 -2.53 -10.20 4.50
C ALA A 13 -1.13 -10.83 4.64
N ALA A 14 -1.04 -12.04 5.21
CA ALA A 14 0.22 -12.76 5.38
C ALA A 14 0.88 -13.11 4.03
N SER A 15 0.09 -13.47 3.01
CA SER A 15 0.60 -13.74 1.66
C SER A 15 1.18 -12.49 0.99
N GLY A 16 0.58 -11.33 1.22
CA GLY A 16 1.14 -10.03 0.78
C GLY A 16 2.49 -9.74 1.44
N LEU A 17 2.60 -9.92 2.76
CA LEU A 17 3.88 -9.77 3.46
C LEU A 17 4.94 -10.77 2.96
N ARG A 18 4.55 -12.03 2.74
CA ARG A 18 5.45 -13.05 2.18
C ARG A 18 5.97 -12.63 0.80
N MET A 19 5.13 -12.05 -0.06
CA MET A 19 5.54 -11.56 -1.37
C MET A 19 6.63 -10.48 -1.27
N LEU A 20 6.56 -9.58 -0.29
CA LEU A 20 7.59 -8.56 -0.07
C LEU A 20 8.93 -9.17 0.34
N VAL A 21 8.90 -10.19 1.20
CA VAL A 21 10.10 -10.91 1.65
C VAL A 21 10.71 -11.72 0.51
N GLU A 22 9.90 -12.47 -0.24
CA GLU A 22 10.36 -13.28 -1.38
C GLU A 22 10.93 -12.41 -2.51
N SER A 23 10.33 -11.23 -2.72
CA SER A 23 10.83 -10.22 -3.66
C SER A 23 12.08 -9.49 -3.16
N LYS A 24 12.57 -9.82 -1.95
CA LYS A 24 13.74 -9.20 -1.30
C LYS A 24 13.66 -7.67 -1.29
N VAL A 25 12.49 -7.14 -0.93
CA VAL A 25 12.31 -5.69 -0.81
C VAL A 25 13.24 -5.16 0.28
N ASP A 26 14.17 -4.29 -0.11
CA ASP A 26 15.10 -3.65 0.80
C ASP A 26 14.41 -2.47 1.51
N PHE A 27 14.10 -2.66 2.80
CA PHE A 27 13.54 -1.62 3.68
C PHE A 27 14.62 -0.74 4.33
N ALA A 28 15.90 -1.05 4.18
CA ALA A 28 16.98 -0.12 4.55
C ALA A 28 17.03 1.07 3.57
N ASN A 29 16.54 0.89 2.34
CA ASN A 29 16.31 2.00 1.44
C ASN A 29 15.12 2.85 1.91
N ASN A 30 15.40 4.10 2.30
CA ASN A 30 14.40 5.07 2.74
C ASN A 30 13.22 5.21 1.77
N ARG A 31 13.47 5.10 0.46
CA ARG A 31 12.41 5.17 -0.56
C ARG A 31 11.37 4.06 -0.39
N ASN A 32 11.83 2.82 -0.26
CA ASN A 32 10.94 1.66 -0.12
C ASN A 32 10.22 1.69 1.22
N LEU A 33 10.94 2.07 2.28
CA LEU A 33 10.37 2.23 3.62
C LEU A 33 9.23 3.26 3.63
N VAL A 34 9.44 4.43 3.02
CA VAL A 34 8.43 5.49 2.93
C VAL A 34 7.22 5.04 2.11
N ILE A 35 7.43 4.42 0.94
CA ILE A 35 6.33 3.91 0.09
C ILE A 35 5.48 2.91 0.88
N ALA A 36 6.11 1.90 1.50
CA ALA A 36 5.40 0.88 2.26
C ALA A 36 4.66 1.46 3.48
N SER A 37 5.29 2.40 4.19
CA SER A 37 4.68 3.06 5.36
C SER A 37 3.42 3.84 4.97
N VAL A 38 3.45 4.58 3.86
CA VAL A 38 2.28 5.32 3.38
C VAL A 38 1.17 4.38 2.93
N ILE A 39 1.48 3.31 2.19
CA ILE A 39 0.48 2.29 1.79
C ILE A 39 -0.17 1.67 3.04
N LEU A 40 0.61 1.34 4.06
CA LEU A 40 0.10 0.75 5.30
C LEU A 40 -0.78 1.72 6.09
N VAL A 41 -0.37 2.97 6.26
CA VAL A 41 -1.17 3.99 6.98
C VAL A 41 -2.48 4.28 6.26
N VAL A 42 -2.45 4.43 4.93
CA VAL A 42 -3.66 4.72 4.13
C VAL A 42 -4.59 3.50 4.10
N GLY A 43 -4.03 2.30 3.92
CA GLY A 43 -4.80 1.05 3.79
C GLY A 43 -5.42 0.59 5.10
N ILE A 44 -4.65 0.57 6.20
CA ILE A 44 -5.15 0.18 7.53
C ILE A 44 -6.02 1.29 8.12
N GLY A 45 -5.67 2.56 7.88
CA GLY A 45 -6.43 3.72 8.34
C GLY A 45 -7.79 3.89 7.66
N ASN A 46 -8.11 3.10 6.64
CA ASN A 46 -9.36 3.12 5.88
C ASN A 46 -9.79 4.55 5.49
N LEU A 47 -8.83 5.32 4.94
CA LEU A 47 -9.11 6.67 4.46
C LEU A 47 -10.08 6.59 3.27
N VAL A 48 -11.24 7.24 3.39
CA VAL A 48 -12.23 7.29 2.31
C VAL A 48 -12.27 8.70 1.74
N PHE A 49 -11.92 8.85 0.45
CA PHE A 49 -12.12 10.11 -0.26
C PHE A 49 -13.49 10.10 -0.94
N ASN A 50 -14.32 11.06 -0.54
CA ASN A 50 -15.62 11.31 -1.14
C ASN A 50 -15.51 12.51 -2.07
N LEU A 51 -15.53 12.28 -3.39
CA LEU A 51 -15.55 13.36 -4.39
C LEU A 51 -16.96 13.92 -4.63
N LYS A 52 -17.87 13.72 -3.67
CA LYS A 52 -19.28 14.11 -3.75
C LYS A 52 -19.47 15.63 -3.91
N GLU A 53 -18.53 16.43 -3.40
CA GLU A 53 -18.58 17.90 -3.49
C GLU A 53 -18.39 18.44 -4.93
N ILE A 54 -17.86 17.63 -5.86
CA ILE A 54 -17.64 18.02 -7.27
C ILE A 54 -18.71 17.42 -8.22
N GLY A 55 -19.76 16.78 -7.69
CA GLY A 55 -20.87 16.26 -8.50
C GLY A 55 -20.60 14.90 -9.15
N ILE A 56 -19.51 14.23 -8.78
CA ILE A 56 -19.14 12.89 -9.24
C ILE A 56 -19.38 11.91 -8.08
N ASN A 57 -20.25 10.91 -8.27
CA ASN A 57 -20.47 9.84 -7.27
C ASN A 57 -19.34 8.79 -7.30
N LEU A 58 -18.10 9.24 -7.16
CA LEU A 58 -16.95 8.36 -7.01
C LEU A 58 -16.49 8.37 -5.55
N GLN A 59 -16.67 7.23 -4.89
CA GLN A 59 -16.19 6.98 -3.54
C GLN A 59 -15.01 6.03 -3.66
N ILE A 60 -13.82 6.51 -3.36
CA ILE A 60 -12.61 5.68 -3.40
C ILE A 60 -12.44 5.09 -2.00
N GLU A 61 -12.51 3.76 -1.91
CA GLU A 61 -12.28 3.03 -0.67
C GLU A 61 -10.79 3.02 -0.28
N GLY A 62 -10.50 2.87 1.02
CA GLY A 62 -9.15 2.98 1.57
C GLY A 62 -8.12 2.04 0.93
N MET A 63 -8.53 0.85 0.49
CA MET A 63 -7.64 -0.08 -0.22
C MET A 63 -7.25 0.43 -1.61
N ALA A 64 -8.19 1.04 -2.34
CA ALA A 64 -7.91 1.64 -3.65
C ALA A 64 -7.03 2.89 -3.50
N LEU A 65 -7.28 3.72 -2.48
CA LEU A 65 -6.43 4.87 -2.15
C LEU A 65 -5.01 4.45 -1.77
N ALA A 66 -4.86 3.38 -1.00
CA ALA A 66 -3.55 2.86 -0.61
C ALA A 66 -2.73 2.43 -1.85
N ALA A 67 -3.36 1.68 -2.77
CA ALA A 67 -2.72 1.26 -4.01
C ALA A 67 -2.33 2.45 -4.89
N LEU A 68 -3.25 3.41 -5.09
CA LEU A 68 -2.97 4.62 -5.86
C LEU A 68 -1.84 5.45 -5.24
N SER A 69 -1.86 5.65 -3.92
CA SER A 69 -0.82 6.38 -3.20
C SER A 69 0.55 5.69 -3.38
N GLY A 70 0.58 4.36 -3.31
CA GLY A 70 1.79 3.58 -3.56
C GLY A 70 2.35 3.75 -4.97
N ILE A 71 1.49 3.69 -5.99
CA ILE A 71 1.88 3.90 -7.40
C ILE A 71 2.41 5.32 -7.60
N ILE A 72 1.69 6.32 -7.09
CA ILE A 72 2.06 7.73 -7.21
C ILE A 72 3.40 8.01 -6.52
N LEU A 73 3.58 7.56 -5.27
CA LEU A 73 4.86 7.74 -4.56
C LEU A 73 6.00 7.00 -5.26
N ASN A 74 5.76 5.79 -5.78
CA ASN A 74 6.79 5.07 -6.52
C ASN A 74 7.19 5.78 -7.83
N LEU A 75 6.29 6.53 -8.46
CA LEU A 75 6.61 7.33 -9.66
C LEU A 75 7.33 8.63 -9.31
N ILE A 76 6.91 9.32 -8.25
CA ILE A 76 7.48 10.62 -7.86
C ILE A 76 8.85 10.44 -7.19
N LEU A 77 9.03 9.41 -6.36
CA LEU A 77 10.27 9.24 -5.63
C LEU A 77 11.39 8.73 -6.55
N PRO A 78 12.49 9.51 -6.71
CA PRO A 78 13.59 9.14 -7.58
C PRO A 78 14.22 7.83 -7.10
N LYS A 79 14.50 6.93 -8.04
CA LYS A 79 15.24 5.70 -7.73
C LYS A 79 16.65 6.14 -7.35
N GLU A 80 17.10 5.80 -6.14
CA GLU A 80 18.51 5.96 -5.80
C GLU A 80 19.33 5.21 -6.85
N LYS A 81 20.26 5.91 -7.51
CA LYS A 81 21.23 5.27 -8.39
C LYS A 81 21.96 4.25 -7.52
N LYS A 82 21.88 2.96 -7.88
CA LYS A 82 22.87 1.98 -7.43
C LYS A 82 24.25 2.61 -7.67
N GLN A 83 24.94 3.00 -6.60
CA GLN A 83 26.37 3.26 -6.67
C GLN A 83 27.00 1.90 -6.96
N ASN A 84 27.33 1.70 -8.25
CA ASN A 84 28.21 0.64 -8.68
C ASN A 84 29.60 0.97 -8.12
N ASN A 85 30.01 0.26 -7.07
CA ASN A 85 31.42 0.06 -6.73
C ASN A 85 31.72 -1.42 -6.92
#